data_AF-S4NZH8-F1
#
_entry.id   AF-S4NZH8-F1
#
_cell.length_a   1.000
_cell.length_b   1.000
_cell.length_c   1.000
_cell.angle_alpha   90.00
_cell.angle_beta   90.00
_cell.angle_gamma   90.00
#
_symmetry.space_group_name_H-M   'P 1'
#
loop_
_entity.id
_entity.type
_entity.pdbx_description
1 polymer ?
#
loop_
_entity_poly.entity_id
_entity_poly.type
_entity_poly.pdbx_seq_one_letter_code
_entity_poly.pdbx_strand_id
1 'polypeptide(L)'
;MKTLTLCFTLVTLFAVTLTATEESKTEAANSPGSNPEDEEPKEAWMRAPAGGVAVKSGEDALLTCVVLGARGKPVLWKRARDLKVLTAGAVRVTRDERIQVLHDDSEEPLQGPGIKKGGDVWALV
;
A
#
# COMPACT_ATOMS: atom_id res chain seq x y z
N MET A 1 28.11 18.87 32.56
CA MET A 1 26.72 18.37 32.58
C MET A 1 25.82 19.47 32.03
N LYS A 2 25.62 19.53 30.71
CA LYS A 2 24.85 20.60 30.03
C LYS A 2 24.27 20.07 28.71
N THR A 3 23.27 19.18 28.76
CA THR A 3 22.54 18.77 27.55
C THR A 3 21.22 18.07 27.89
N LEU A 4 20.27 18.80 28.49
CA LEU A 4 18.89 18.30 28.64
C LEU A 4 17.84 19.41 28.57
N THR A 5 18.09 20.47 27.79
CA THR A 5 17.17 21.62 27.68
C THR A 5 16.53 21.74 26.30
N LEU A 6 17.06 21.04 25.27
CA LEU A 6 16.56 21.17 23.89
C LEU A 6 15.21 20.46 23.62
N CYS A 7 14.91 19.37 24.33
CA CYS A 7 13.68 18.61 24.07
C CYS A 7 12.43 19.29 24.65
N PHE A 8 12.56 20.03 25.74
CA PHE A 8 11.42 20.69 26.39
C PHE A 8 10.90 21.89 25.61
N THR A 9 11.78 22.63 24.93
CA THR A 9 11.39 23.82 24.14
C THR A 9 10.71 23.47 22.82
N LEU A 10 10.98 22.29 22.24
CA LEU A 10 10.35 21.87 20.99
C LEU A 10 8.88 21.50 21.17
N VAL A 11 8.53 20.89 22.32
CA VAL A 11 7.15 20.49 22.65
C VAL A 11 6.26 21.71 22.91
N THR A 12 6.80 22.77 23.52
CA THR A 12 6.04 24.01 23.74
C THR A 12 5.75 24.78 22.46
N LEU A 13 6.60 24.67 21.43
CA LEU A 13 6.40 25.38 20.16
C LEU A 13 5.24 24.78 19.34
N PHE A 14 5.04 23.46 19.40
CA PHE A 14 3.96 22.79 18.66
C PHE A 14 2.57 22.99 19.29
N ALA A 15 2.48 23.32 20.58
CA ALA A 15 1.21 23.47 21.28
C ALA A 15 0.52 24.84 21.05
N VAL A 16 1.21 25.83 20.46
CA VAL A 16 0.72 27.23 20.39
C VAL A 16 -0.02 27.57 19.09
N THR A 17 -0.09 26.67 18.10
CA THR A 17 -0.69 26.98 16.78
C THR A 17 -2.11 26.43 16.54
N LEU A 18 -2.89 26.16 17.59
CA LEU A 18 -4.35 25.99 17.44
C LEU A 18 -5.08 27.23 17.94
N THR A 19 -5.18 28.25 17.09
CA THR A 19 -6.13 29.36 17.26
C THR A 19 -7.28 29.18 16.28
N ALA A 20 -8.47 29.06 16.85
CA ALA A 20 -9.76 28.93 16.19
C ALA A 20 -10.05 30.06 15.19
N THR A 21 -10.75 29.72 14.12
CA THR A 21 -11.48 30.66 13.27
C THR A 21 -12.91 30.14 13.09
N GLU A 22 -13.86 30.78 13.76
CA GLU A 22 -15.28 30.78 13.42
C GLU A 22 -15.68 32.21 13.03
N GLU A 23 -16.27 32.39 11.85
CA GLU A 23 -17.26 33.46 11.62
C GLU A 23 -18.23 33.07 10.49
N SER A 24 -19.51 33.27 10.74
CA SER A 24 -20.69 32.88 9.96
C SER A 24 -21.12 33.92 8.93
N LYS A 25 -21.66 33.51 7.77
CA LYS A 25 -22.70 34.28 7.04
C LYS A 25 -23.52 33.42 6.06
N THR A 26 -24.85 33.47 6.21
CA THR A 26 -25.88 32.86 5.36
C THR A 26 -26.29 33.79 4.22
N GLU A 27 -26.54 33.28 3.00
CA GLU A 27 -27.71 33.58 2.14
C GLU A 27 -27.66 32.80 0.80
N ALA A 28 -28.85 32.51 0.25
CA ALA A 28 -29.15 31.40 -0.66
C ALA A 28 -29.10 31.74 -2.16
N ALA A 29 -28.80 30.72 -2.98
CA ALA A 29 -29.59 30.21 -4.12
C ALA A 29 -28.75 29.73 -5.33
N ASN A 30 -29.17 28.58 -5.86
CA ASN A 30 -28.98 27.99 -7.20
C ASN A 30 -27.92 26.87 -7.39
N SER A 31 -28.44 25.67 -7.69
CA SER A 31 -27.85 24.36 -8.09
C SER A 31 -26.69 24.41 -9.12
N PRO A 32 -25.86 23.35 -9.32
CA PRO A 32 -26.22 21.92 -9.29
C PRO A 32 -25.34 21.01 -8.42
N GLY A 33 -25.93 19.88 -8.02
CA GLY A 33 -25.39 18.94 -7.05
C GLY A 33 -23.99 18.43 -7.37
N SER A 34 -23.11 18.56 -6.37
CA SER A 34 -21.92 17.76 -6.23
C SER A 34 -22.07 16.97 -4.93
N ASN A 35 -22.72 15.81 -4.99
CA ASN A 35 -22.38 14.78 -4.03
C ASN A 35 -20.99 14.32 -4.44
N PRO A 36 -19.92 14.47 -3.62
CA PRO A 36 -18.89 13.46 -3.64
C PRO A 36 -19.60 12.20 -3.18
N GLU A 37 -20.12 11.44 -4.14
CA GLU A 37 -20.65 10.12 -3.89
C GLU A 37 -19.58 9.41 -3.08
N ASP A 38 -20.00 8.91 -1.91
CA ASP A 38 -19.27 7.98 -1.09
C ASP A 38 -18.84 6.81 -1.99
N GLU A 39 -17.72 6.95 -2.68
CA GLU A 39 -17.07 5.88 -3.43
C GLU A 39 -16.56 4.93 -2.37
N GLU A 40 -17.46 4.04 -1.95
CA GLU A 40 -17.19 2.85 -1.16
C GLU A 40 -15.83 2.30 -1.60
N PRO A 41 -14.86 2.12 -0.67
CA PRO A 41 -13.53 1.69 -1.04
C PRO A 41 -13.65 0.39 -1.84
N LYS A 42 -13.41 0.45 -3.16
CA LYS A 42 -13.47 -0.72 -4.03
C LYS A 42 -12.65 -1.82 -3.38
N GLU A 43 -13.34 -2.87 -2.93
CA GLU A 43 -12.72 -3.88 -2.09
C GLU A 43 -11.50 -4.47 -2.83
N ALA A 44 -10.34 -4.37 -2.20
CA ALA A 44 -9.13 -4.97 -2.71
C ALA A 44 -9.25 -6.48 -2.59
N TRP A 45 -9.19 -7.20 -3.71
CA TRP A 45 -9.24 -8.65 -3.71
C TRP A 45 -7.94 -9.25 -4.20
N MET A 46 -7.57 -10.37 -3.59
CA MET A 46 -6.39 -11.15 -3.93
C MET A 46 -6.82 -12.50 -4.51
N ARG A 47 -6.14 -12.93 -5.57
CA ARG A 47 -6.27 -14.28 -6.12
C ARG A 47 -4.89 -14.87 -6.31
N ALA A 48 -4.63 -15.91 -5.52
CA ALA A 48 -3.55 -16.83 -5.78
C ALA A 48 -3.93 -17.75 -6.97
N PRO A 49 -2.96 -18.24 -7.76
CA PRO A 49 -3.18 -19.25 -8.78
C PRO A 49 -3.93 -20.46 -8.22
N ALA A 50 -4.78 -21.05 -9.06
CA ALA A 50 -5.41 -22.32 -8.72
C ALA A 50 -4.36 -23.45 -8.83
N GLY A 51 -3.94 -23.99 -7.68
CA GLY A 51 -3.05 -25.15 -7.62
C GLY A 51 -1.85 -24.97 -6.69
N GLY A 52 -1.07 -26.04 -6.56
CA GLY A 52 0.21 -26.02 -5.86
C GLY A 52 1.37 -25.74 -6.83
N VAL A 53 2.43 -25.13 -6.32
CA VAL A 53 3.70 -24.98 -7.05
C VAL A 53 4.63 -26.11 -6.62
N ALA A 54 5.15 -26.87 -7.58
CA ALA A 54 6.12 -27.94 -7.36
C ALA A 54 7.40 -27.63 -8.14
N VAL A 55 8.55 -27.72 -7.46
CA VAL A 55 9.87 -27.47 -8.05
C VAL A 55 10.84 -28.56 -7.63
N LYS A 56 11.91 -28.78 -8.40
CA LYS A 56 12.96 -29.70 -7.97
C LYS A 56 13.85 -29.03 -6.92
N SER A 57 14.55 -29.85 -6.15
CA SER A 57 15.54 -29.34 -5.20
C SER A 57 16.65 -28.58 -5.94
N GLY A 58 16.94 -27.36 -5.50
CA GLY A 58 17.94 -26.48 -6.10
C GLY A 58 17.41 -25.57 -7.23
N GLU A 59 16.14 -25.73 -7.63
CA GLU A 59 15.46 -24.80 -8.54
C GLU A 59 14.71 -23.72 -7.76
N ASP A 60 14.47 -22.57 -8.41
CA ASP A 60 13.72 -21.46 -7.84
C ASP A 60 12.20 -21.72 -7.89
N ALA A 61 11.48 -21.30 -6.85
CA ALA A 61 10.04 -21.50 -6.74
C ALA A 61 9.27 -20.20 -6.93
N LEU A 62 8.59 -20.06 -8.07
CA LEU A 62 7.79 -18.88 -8.37
C LEU A 62 6.38 -18.99 -7.77
N LEU A 63 6.10 -18.22 -6.72
CA LEU A 63 4.75 -18.08 -6.15
C LEU A 63 4.15 -16.76 -6.62
N THR A 64 3.03 -16.80 -7.34
CA THR A 64 2.37 -15.57 -7.83
C THR A 64 1.13 -15.23 -7.03
N CYS A 65 0.80 -13.93 -6.94
CA CYS A 65 -0.42 -13.40 -6.35
C CYS A 65 -0.89 -12.24 -7.22
N VAL A 66 -2.12 -12.32 -7.72
CA VAL A 66 -2.74 -11.24 -8.49
C VAL A 66 -3.62 -10.44 -7.55
N VAL A 67 -3.37 -9.13 -7.46
CA VAL A 67 -4.11 -8.23 -6.60
C VAL A 67 -4.84 -7.18 -7.43
N LEU A 68 -6.13 -7.00 -7.17
CA LEU A 68 -6.99 -6.08 -7.92
C LEU A 68 -7.67 -5.12 -6.94
N GLY A 69 -7.74 -3.84 -7.32
CA GLY A 69 -8.33 -2.79 -6.47
C GLY A 69 -7.47 -2.37 -5.26
N ALA A 70 -6.22 -2.83 -5.16
CA ALA A 70 -5.34 -2.54 -4.02
C ALA A 70 -4.33 -1.41 -4.26
N ARG A 71 -4.64 -0.43 -5.12
CA ARG A 71 -3.72 0.68 -5.43
C ARG A 71 -3.18 1.31 -4.14
N GLY A 72 -1.85 1.40 -4.03
CA GLY A 72 -1.16 1.98 -2.88
C GLY A 72 -1.17 1.12 -1.60
N LYS A 73 -1.69 -0.12 -1.64
CA LYS A 73 -1.65 -1.05 -0.50
C LYS A 73 -0.57 -2.12 -0.74
N PRO A 74 0.34 -2.37 0.22
CA PRO A 74 1.41 -3.37 0.04
C PRO A 74 0.87 -4.80 0.13
N VAL A 75 1.46 -5.72 -0.64
CA VAL A 75 1.21 -7.16 -0.52
C VAL A 75 2.17 -7.79 0.46
N LEU A 76 1.67 -8.63 1.37
CA LEU A 76 2.48 -9.34 2.34
C LEU A 76 2.58 -10.82 1.99
N TRP A 77 3.81 -11.32 1.89
CA TRP A 77 4.06 -12.76 1.87
C TRP A 77 4.37 -13.24 3.27
N LYS A 78 3.53 -14.14 3.79
CA LYS A 78 3.75 -14.79 5.07
C LYS A 78 3.88 -16.28 4.90
N ARG A 79 4.76 -16.88 5.67
CA ARG A 79 4.90 -18.33 5.71
C ARG A 79 3.78 -18.92 6.57
N ALA A 80 2.98 -19.81 5.99
CA ALA A 80 1.78 -20.32 6.66
C ALA A 80 2.05 -21.05 7.98
N ARG A 81 3.13 -21.85 8.07
CA ARG A 81 3.40 -22.71 9.24
C ARG A 81 3.75 -21.97 10.53
N ASP A 82 4.41 -20.81 10.43
CA ASP A 82 4.94 -20.06 11.57
C ASP A 82 4.52 -18.57 11.55
N LEU A 83 3.68 -18.19 10.59
CA LEU A 83 3.17 -16.84 10.36
C LEU A 83 4.25 -15.76 10.20
N LYS A 84 5.51 -16.15 9.96
CA LYS A 84 6.59 -15.18 9.77
C LYS A 84 6.39 -14.42 8.47
N VAL A 85 6.46 -13.11 8.56
CA VAL A 85 6.47 -12.22 7.40
C VAL A 85 7.80 -12.43 6.67
N LEU A 86 7.70 -12.76 5.38
CA LEU A 86 8.83 -12.90 4.48
C LEU A 86 9.12 -11.57 3.81
N THR A 87 8.08 -10.93 3.27
CA THR A 87 8.17 -9.66 2.54
C THR A 87 6.94 -8.79 2.80
N ALA A 88 7.11 -7.47 2.65
CA ALA A 88 6.06 -6.46 2.74
C ALA A 88 6.23 -5.47 1.58
N GLY A 89 5.32 -5.54 0.60
CA GLY A 89 5.54 -4.89 -0.69
C GLY A 89 6.83 -5.39 -1.34
N ALA A 90 7.60 -4.47 -1.93
CA ALA A 90 8.88 -4.77 -2.56
C ALA A 90 10.02 -5.04 -1.54
N VAL A 91 9.76 -4.88 -0.24
CA VAL A 91 10.79 -4.98 0.80
C VAL A 91 10.86 -6.40 1.36
N ARG A 92 12.06 -6.99 1.34
CA ARG A 92 12.34 -8.24 2.05
C ARG A 92 12.52 -7.98 3.56
N VAL A 93 11.72 -8.67 4.37
CA VAL A 93 11.75 -8.60 5.84
C VAL A 93 12.55 -9.77 6.43
N THR A 94 12.51 -10.94 5.79
CA THR A 94 13.28 -12.12 6.22
C THR A 94 14.78 -11.96 6.00
N ARG A 95 15.57 -12.62 6.86
CA ARG A 95 17.04 -12.76 6.70
C ARG A 95 17.43 -13.79 5.63
N ASP A 96 16.50 -14.61 5.17
CA ASP A 96 16.76 -15.59 4.10
C ASP A 96 16.94 -14.85 2.78
N GLU A 97 18.17 -14.82 2.27
CA GLU A 97 18.57 -14.08 1.06
C GLU A 97 18.02 -14.70 -0.22
N ARG A 98 17.52 -15.93 -0.15
CA ARG A 98 16.93 -16.64 -1.29
C ARG A 98 15.55 -16.10 -1.65
N ILE A 99 14.90 -15.36 -0.75
CA ILE A 99 13.57 -14.80 -0.98
C ILE A 99 13.69 -13.48 -1.72
N GLN A 100 13.04 -13.36 -2.87
CA GLN A 100 13.01 -12.12 -3.66
C GLN A 100 11.58 -11.81 -4.10
N VAL A 101 11.28 -10.51 -4.27
CA VAL A 101 9.98 -10.06 -4.76
C VAL A 101 10.15 -9.49 -6.17
N LEU A 102 9.35 -10.00 -7.10
CA LEU A 102 9.17 -9.43 -8.43
C LEU A 102 7.80 -8.75 -8.47
N HIS A 103 7.80 -7.46 -8.77
CA HIS A 103 6.59 -6.65 -8.90
C HIS A 103 6.82 -5.60 -9.99
N ASP A 104 5.88 -5.47 -10.91
CA ASP A 104 5.87 -4.41 -11.92
C ASP A 104 5.04 -3.23 -11.39
N ASP A 105 5.74 -2.24 -10.83
CA ASP A 105 5.15 -1.01 -10.32
C ASP A 105 5.08 0.10 -11.36
N SER A 106 5.23 -0.20 -12.66
CA SER A 106 5.16 0.84 -13.69
C SER A 106 3.82 1.60 -13.62
N GLU A 107 3.92 2.91 -13.38
CA GLU A 107 2.81 3.85 -13.50
C GLU A 107 2.58 4.27 -14.96
N GLU A 108 3.44 3.81 -15.87
CA GLU A 108 3.29 4.07 -17.29
C GLU A 108 2.11 3.28 -17.86
N PRO A 109 1.17 3.95 -18.55
CA PRO A 109 0.14 3.25 -19.32
C PRO A 109 0.83 2.37 -20.36
N LEU A 110 0.54 1.06 -20.32
CA LEU A 110 0.98 0.14 -21.38
C LEU A 110 0.59 0.73 -22.74
N GLN A 111 1.58 0.99 -23.59
CA GLN A 111 1.34 1.65 -24.87
C GLN A 111 0.58 0.70 -25.82
N GLY A 112 -0.72 0.95 -25.99
CA GLY A 112 -1.58 0.24 -26.94
C GLY A 112 -3.06 0.61 -26.79
N PRO A 113 -3.85 0.66 -27.88
CA PRO A 113 -5.28 0.95 -27.79
C PRO A 113 -6.01 -0.08 -26.90
N GLY A 114 -6.67 0.39 -25.85
CA GLY A 114 -7.56 -0.45 -25.03
C GLY A 114 -6.87 -1.37 -24.01
N ILE A 115 -5.56 -1.26 -23.82
CA ILE A 115 -4.86 -2.02 -22.77
C ILE A 115 -5.14 -1.36 -21.41
N LYS A 116 -6.05 -1.95 -20.64
CA LYS A 116 -6.25 -1.59 -19.24
C LYS A 116 -5.10 -2.16 -18.42
N LYS A 117 -4.54 -1.39 -17.47
CA LYS A 117 -3.60 -1.93 -16.48
C LYS A 117 -4.28 -3.14 -15.81
N GLY A 118 -3.65 -4.32 -15.90
CA GLY A 118 -4.08 -5.50 -15.17
C GLY A 118 -3.94 -5.30 -13.66
N GLY A 119 -4.34 -6.28 -12.86
CA GLY A 119 -4.02 -6.25 -11.43
C GLY A 119 -2.52 -6.20 -11.18
N ASP A 120 -2.13 -5.66 -10.03
CA ASP A 120 -0.73 -5.66 -9.60
C ASP A 120 -0.33 -7.13 -9.33
N VAL A 121 0.58 -7.67 -10.15
CA VAL A 121 1.06 -9.05 -10.03
C VAL A 121 2.31 -9.06 -9.17
N TRP A 122 2.23 -9.77 -8.05
CA TRP A 122 3.34 -9.97 -7.13
C TRP A 122 3.84 -11.40 -7.25
N ALA A 123 5.15 -11.55 -7.41
CA ALA A 123 5.81 -12.84 -7.45
C ALA A 123 6.84 -12.93 -6.32
N LEU A 124 6.81 -14.03 -5.57
CA LEU A 124 7.88 -14.44 -4.68
C LEU A 124 8.73 -15.47 -5.42
N VAL A 125 10.04 -15.26 -5.44
CA VAL A 125 11.05 -16.19 -5.97
C VAL A 125 11.91 -16.69 -4.82
#